data_AF-N1U3L1-F1
#
_entry.id   AF-N1U3L1-F1
#
_cell.length_a   1.000
_cell.length_b   1.000
_cell.length_c   1.000
_cell.angle_alpha   90.00
_cell.angle_beta   90.00
_cell.angle_gamma   90.00
#
_symmetry.space_group_name_H-M   'P 1'
#
loop_
_entity.id
_entity.type
_entity.pdbx_description
1 polymer ?
#
loop_
_entity_poly.entity_id
_entity_poly.type
_entity_poly.pdbx_seq_one_letter_code
_entity_poly.pdbx_strand_id
1 'polypeptide(L)' 'MAIVSFEEALRKAKEENLDLVEVSADQELHVCKIIDYGKYKFELLKKNKEAKKNNT' A
#
# COMPACT_ATOMS: atom_id res chain seq x y z
N MET A 1 -1.63 -1.25 -16.15
CA MET A 1 -2.37 -1.68 -14.94
C MET A 1 -3.50 -2.57 -15.41
N ALA A 2 -3.61 -3.77 -14.85
CA ALA A 2 -4.65 -4.74 -15.20
C ALA A 2 -5.54 -4.97 -13.97
N ILE A 3 -6.84 -5.11 -14.18
CA ILE A 3 -7.78 -5.53 -13.14
C ILE A 3 -7.62 -7.05 -13.00
N VAL A 4 -7.35 -7.50 -11.78
CA VAL A 4 -7.14 -8.92 -11.45
C VAL A 4 -8.08 -9.32 -10.33
N SER A 5 -8.37 -10.62 -10.21
CA SER A 5 -9.13 -11.15 -9.08
C SER A 5 -8.33 -10.99 -7.78
N PHE A 6 -9.06 -10.94 -6.66
CA PHE A 6 -8.46 -10.85 -5.32
C PHE A 6 -7.48 -12.00 -5.05
N GLU A 7 -7.85 -13.22 -5.47
CA GLU A 7 -7.04 -14.42 -5.31
C GLU A 7 -5.72 -14.33 -6.08
N GLU A 8 -5.76 -13.80 -7.31
CA GLU A 8 -4.57 -13.60 -8.11
C GLU A 8 -3.69 -12.48 -7.56
N ALA A 9 -4.29 -11.42 -7.02
CA ALA A 9 -3.54 -10.36 -6.33
C ALA A 9 -2.83 -10.88 -5.08
N LEU A 10 -3.51 -11.72 -4.28
CA LEU A 10 -2.93 -12.39 -3.12
C LEU A 10 -1.80 -13.36 -3.51
N ARG A 11 -1.99 -14.11 -4.60
CA ARG A 11 -0.96 -15.03 -5.10
C ARG A 11 0.31 -14.26 -5.48
N LYS A 12 0.17 -13.18 -6.25
CA LYS A 12 1.29 -12.31 -6.65
C LYS A 12 2.00 -11.69 -5.45
N ALA A 13 1.24 -11.25 -4.43
CA ALA A 13 1.84 -10.72 -3.21
C ALA A 13 2.68 -11.78 -2.48
N LYS A 14 2.15 -13.01 -2.37
CA LYS A 14 2.87 -14.15 -1.76
C LYS A 14 4.10 -14.57 -2.55
N GLU A 15 4.01 -14.63 -3.88
CA GLU A 15 5.13 -14.95 -4.78
C GLU A 15 6.29 -13.97 -4.56
N GLU A 16 5.96 -12.69 -4.40
CA GLU A 16 6.94 -11.62 -4.16
C GLU A 16 7.33 -11.45 -2.68
N ASN A 17 6.76 -12.24 -1.75
CA ASN A 17 6.92 -12.09 -0.30
C ASN A 17 6.60 -10.66 0.22
N LEU A 18 5.59 -10.04 -0.37
CA LEU A 18 5.09 -8.71 -0.02
C LEU A 18 3.64 -8.78 0.46
N ASP A 19 3.11 -7.67 0.98
CA ASP A 19 1.74 -7.57 1.44
C ASP A 19 0.83 -6.98 0.36
N LEU A 20 -0.40 -7.52 0.24
CA LEU A 20 -1.46 -6.89 -0.53
C LEU A 20 -2.16 -5.85 0.36
N VAL A 21 -1.91 -4.57 0.10
CA VAL A 21 -2.43 -3.44 0.89
C VAL A 21 -3.48 -2.69 0.08
N GLU A 22 -4.68 -2.60 0.62
CA GLU A 22 -5.75 -1.75 0.08
C GLU A 22 -5.44 -0.27 0.37
N VAL A 23 -5.45 0.58 -0.67
CA VAL A 23 -5.10 2.01 -0.54
C VAL A 23 -6.28 2.95 -0.78
N SER A 24 -7.38 2.46 -1.35
CA SER A 24 -8.63 3.22 -1.49
C SER A 24 -9.81 2.27 -1.68
N ALA A 25 -10.87 2.54 -0.92
CA ALA A 25 -12.15 1.85 -0.96
C ALA A 25 -13.27 2.70 -1.60
N ASP A 26 -12.96 3.92 -2.05
CA ASP A 26 -13.96 4.92 -2.47
C ASP A 26 -14.52 4.67 -3.89
N GLN A 27 -14.02 3.65 -4.60
CA GLN A 27 -14.42 3.35 -5.97
C GLN A 27 -15.14 2.00 -6.03
N GLU A 28 -16.02 1.86 -7.02
CA GLU A 28 -16.69 0.59 -7.39
C GLU A 28 -15.70 -0.58 -7.55
N LEU A 29 -14.42 -0.25 -7.78
CA LEU A 29 -13.29 -1.16 -7.78
C LEU A 29 -12.27 -0.77 -6.68
N HIS A 30 -12.08 -1.64 -5.70
CA HIS A 30 -11.06 -1.47 -4.65
C HIS A 30 -9.65 -1.44 -5.26
N VAL A 31 -8.85 -0.44 -4.91
CA VAL A 31 -7.47 -0.31 -5.41
C VAL A 31 -6.49 -0.88 -4.39
N CYS A 32 -5.88 -2.01 -4.74
CA CYS A 32 -4.85 -2.66 -3.93
C CYS A 32 -3.45 -2.44 -4.52
N LYS A 33 -2.44 -2.34 -3.66
CA LYS A 33 -1.01 -2.29 -4.02
C LYS A 33 -0.26 -3.40 -3.32
N ILE A 34 0.68 -4.03 -4.03
CA ILE A 34 1.60 -5.02 -3.46
C ILE A 34 2.83 -4.27 -2.96
N ILE A 35 2.98 -4.15 -1.64
CA ILE A 35 4.06 -3.41 -0.97
C ILE A 35 4.40 -4.06 0.37
N ASP A 36 5.58 -3.76 0.91
CA ASP A 36 5.90 -4.08 2.32
C ASP A 36 5.18 -3.08 3.23
N TYR A 37 4.20 -3.56 4.00
CA TYR A 37 3.41 -2.69 4.86
C TYR A 37 4.23 -2.11 6.02
N GLY A 38 5.19 -2.87 6.55
CA GLY A 38 6.06 -2.43 7.64
C GLY A 38 6.94 -1.26 7.23
N LYS A 39 7.61 -1.37 6.08
CA LYS A 39 8.41 -0.31 5.49
C LYS A 39 7.55 0.89 5.10
N TYR A 40 6.40 0.66 4.48
CA TYR A 40 5.46 1.72 4.12
C TYR A 40 5.02 2.55 5.33
N LYS A 41 4.63 1.88 6.42
CA LYS A 41 4.24 2.54 7.68
C LYS A 41 5.38 3.34 8.29
N PHE A 42 6.60 2.81 8.26
CA PHE A 42 7.79 3.51 8.75
C PHE A 42 8.06 4.79 7.96
N GLU A 43 8.07 4.70 6.63
CA GLU A 43 8.26 5.87 5.75
C GLU A 43 7.14 6.90 5.91
N LEU A 44 5.89 6.46 6.06
CA LEU A 44 4.75 7.34 6.30
C LEU A 44 4.88 8.08 7.64
N LEU A 45 5.32 7.39 8.71
CA LEU A 45 5.58 8.01 10.01
C LEU A 45 6.74 9.00 9.95
N LYS A 46 7.83 8.65 9.25
CA LYS A 46 8.99 9.52 9.06
C LYS A 46 8.61 10.79 8.28
N LYS A 47 7.92 10.63 7.15
CA LYS A 47 7.43 11.74 6.33
C LYS A 47 6.47 12.66 7.09
N ASN A 48 5.57 12.10 7.90
CA ASN A 48 4.68 12.89 8.75
C ASN A 48 5.44 13.66 9.85
N LYS A 49 6.52 13.10 10.40
CA LYS A 49 7.37 13.80 11.37
C LYS A 49 8.16 14.94 10.73
N GLU A 50 8.66 14.74 9.51
CA GLU A 50 9.38 15.77 8.75
C GLU A 50 8.44 16.89 8.27
N ALA A 51 7.24 16.56 7.79
CA ALA A 51 6.24 17.54 7.36
C ALA A 51 5.76 18.44 8.52
N LYS A 52 5.68 17.91 9.75
CA LYS A 52 5.35 18.68 10.95
C LYS A 52 6.47 19.64 11.39
N LYS A 53 7.73 19.37 11.03
CA LYS A 53 8.87 20.24 11.38
C LYS A 53 9.06 21.43 10.43
N ASN A 54 8.54 21.33 9.20
CA ASN A 54 8.75 22.36 8.16
C ASN A 54 7.57 23.33 7.99
N ASN A 55 6.61 23.34 8.92
CA ASN A 55 5.44 24.24 8.92
C ASN A 55 5.52 25.35 9.99
N THR A 56 6.73 25.78 10.37
CA THR A 56 6.98 26.97 11.20
C THR A 56 8.22 27.66 10.66
#